data_AF-A0A316P497-F1
#
_entry.id   AF-A0A316P497-F1
#
_cell.length_a   1.000
_cell.length_b   1.000
_cell.length_c   1.000
_cell.angle_alpha   90.00
_cell.angle_beta   90.00
_cell.angle_gamma   90.00
#
_symmetry.space_group_name_H-M   'P 1'
#
loop_
_entity.id
_entity.type
_entity.pdbx_description
1 polymer ?
#
loop_
_entity_poly.entity_id
_entity_poly.type
_entity_poly.pdbx_seq_one_letter_code
_entity_poly.pdbx_strand_id
1 'polypeptide(L)'
;MIAKTDSKGEEMPRFFDKGGNSCMQPIEDRTTLSQRLRLLRVASGMKQEDVAVQLGIGRSAYTYYELSRSKPDYDTLIQLAKMFHVSVDYLVGFSNFPDGSHREAGVADGSQESNIVNVRLLGELTKKERRMVFTYRQLAPEQQEEIVQEMEKMLPPKK
;
A
#
# COMPACT_ATOMS: atom_id res chain seq x y z
N MET A 1 -13.41 6.43 -28.60
CA MET A 1 -13.70 5.41 -27.57
C MET A 1 -14.68 6.04 -26.59
N ILE A 2 -15.91 5.53 -26.51
CA ILE A 2 -16.99 6.18 -25.74
C ILE A 2 -16.86 5.74 -24.28
N ALA A 3 -16.61 6.70 -23.37
CA ALA A 3 -16.56 6.45 -21.94
C ALA A 3 -17.94 5.98 -21.45
N LYS A 4 -17.98 4.86 -20.70
CA LYS A 4 -19.20 4.40 -20.06
C LYS A 4 -19.37 5.17 -18.76
N THR A 5 -20.42 5.97 -18.66
CA THR A 5 -20.82 6.67 -17.43
C THR A 5 -21.72 5.77 -16.58
N ASP A 6 -21.74 5.99 -15.27
CA ASP A 6 -22.67 5.26 -14.39
C ASP A 6 -24.10 5.83 -14.48
N SER A 7 -25.05 5.19 -13.79
CA SER A 7 -26.46 5.62 -13.74
C SER A 7 -26.69 7.00 -13.09
N LYS A 8 -25.64 7.67 -12.61
CA LYS A 8 -25.66 9.03 -12.05
C LYS A 8 -24.90 10.04 -12.90
N GLY A 9 -24.35 9.64 -14.05
CA GLY A 9 -23.64 10.54 -14.96
C GLY A 9 -22.23 10.91 -14.50
N GLU A 10 -21.68 10.21 -13.51
CA GLU A 10 -20.29 10.39 -13.09
C GLU A 10 -19.36 9.61 -14.04
N GLU A 11 -18.28 10.24 -14.50
CA GLU A 11 -17.28 9.57 -15.34
C GLU A 11 -16.68 8.39 -14.57
N MET A 12 -16.88 7.17 -15.07
CA MET A 12 -16.14 6.02 -14.54
C MET A 12 -14.66 6.23 -14.84
N PRO A 13 -13.79 6.25 -13.83
CA PRO A 13 -12.37 6.40 -14.10
C PRO A 13 -11.88 5.18 -14.89
N ARG A 14 -10.99 5.40 -15.85
CA ARG A 14 -10.50 4.36 -16.77
C ARG A 14 -9.58 3.40 -16.02
N PHE A 15 -10.10 2.23 -15.64
CA PHE A 15 -9.42 1.29 -14.72
C PHE A 15 -8.99 -0.07 -15.34
N PHE A 16 -9.17 -0.33 -16.64
CA PHE A 16 -8.75 -1.59 -17.27
C PHE A 16 -8.07 -1.37 -18.61
N ASP A 17 -6.86 -1.91 -18.79
CA ASP A 17 -6.32 -2.20 -20.13
C ASP A 17 -6.61 -3.66 -20.50
N LYS A 18 -6.73 -3.93 -21.80
CA LYS A 18 -7.25 -5.16 -22.43
C LYS A 18 -6.41 -6.43 -22.20
N GLY A 19 -5.44 -6.40 -21.28
CA GLY A 19 -4.41 -7.44 -21.10
C GLY A 19 -4.38 -8.14 -19.73
N GLY A 20 -5.32 -7.89 -18.82
CA GLY A 20 -5.42 -8.65 -17.56
C GLY A 20 -4.30 -8.39 -16.53
N ASN A 21 -3.45 -7.38 -16.72
CA ASN A 21 -2.48 -6.95 -15.70
C ASN A 21 -3.05 -5.79 -14.88
N SER A 22 -3.25 -6.04 -13.59
CA SER A 22 -3.76 -5.10 -12.60
C SER A 22 -2.74 -3.98 -12.33
N CYS A 23 -3.00 -2.77 -12.83
CA CYS A 23 -2.43 -1.56 -12.25
C CYS A 23 -3.58 -0.77 -11.59
N MET A 24 -3.95 -1.16 -10.37
CA MET A 24 -4.77 -0.30 -9.53
C MET A 24 -3.97 0.98 -9.22
N GLN A 25 -4.48 2.10 -9.69
CA GLN A 25 -3.91 3.41 -9.37
C GLN A 25 -4.23 3.76 -7.91
N PRO A 26 -3.39 4.56 -7.24
CA PRO A 26 -3.64 4.97 -5.87
C PRO A 26 -4.96 5.75 -5.74
N ILE A 27 -5.78 5.44 -4.73
CA ILE A 27 -6.96 6.24 -4.42
C ILE A 27 -6.51 7.44 -3.58
N GLU A 28 -7.01 8.63 -3.89
CA GLU A 28 -6.69 9.86 -3.14
C GLU A 28 -7.05 9.77 -1.65
N ASP A 29 -6.25 10.46 -0.85
CA ASP A 29 -6.21 10.43 0.62
C ASP A 29 -7.53 10.86 1.31
N ARG A 30 -8.43 11.54 0.59
CA ARG A 30 -9.72 12.03 1.13
C ARG A 30 -10.86 11.01 1.08
N THR A 31 -10.59 9.76 0.70
CA THR A 31 -11.63 8.75 0.52
C THR A 31 -11.92 7.96 1.79
N THR A 32 -13.21 7.86 2.13
CA THR A 32 -13.69 7.10 3.29
C THR A 32 -13.76 5.59 2.99
N LEU A 33 -13.73 4.75 4.03
CA LEU A 33 -13.88 3.28 3.91
C LEU A 33 -15.08 2.89 3.02
N SER A 34 -16.23 3.52 3.22
CA SER A 34 -17.46 3.23 2.46
C SER A 34 -17.30 3.51 0.96
N GLN A 35 -16.61 4.59 0.60
CA GLN A 35 -16.27 4.91 -0.79
C GLN A 35 -15.29 3.88 -1.36
N ARG A 36 -14.24 3.50 -0.61
CA ARG A 36 -13.27 2.49 -1.05
C ARG A 36 -13.94 1.12 -1.27
N LEU A 37 -14.83 0.69 -0.39
CA LEU A 37 -15.61 -0.54 -0.55
C LEU A 37 -16.48 -0.51 -1.81
N ARG A 38 -17.19 0.59 -2.05
CA ARG A 38 -18.01 0.75 -3.26
C ARG A 38 -17.14 0.71 -4.52
N LEU A 39 -16.00 1.39 -4.51
CA LEU A 39 -15.05 1.42 -5.63
C LEU A 39 -14.50 0.02 -5.94
N LEU A 40 -14.02 -0.70 -4.92
CA LEU A 40 -13.51 -2.05 -5.06
C LEU A 40 -14.56 -3.02 -5.59
N ARG A 41 -15.80 -2.93 -5.08
CA ARG A 41 -16.90 -3.76 -5.57
C ARG A 41 -17.21 -3.50 -7.04
N VAL A 42 -17.35 -2.24 -7.44
CA VAL A 42 -17.64 -1.86 -8.83
C VAL A 42 -16.49 -2.27 -9.74
N ALA A 43 -15.25 -2.06 -9.33
CA ALA A 43 -14.06 -2.50 -10.07
C ALA A 43 -14.03 -4.03 -10.24
N SER A 44 -14.49 -4.78 -9.25
CA SER A 44 -14.58 -6.25 -9.30
C SER A 44 -15.79 -6.77 -10.09
N GLY A 45 -16.64 -5.88 -10.62
CA GLY A 45 -17.86 -6.25 -11.36
C GLY A 45 -18.95 -6.91 -10.50
N MET A 46 -18.85 -6.80 -9.17
CA MET A 46 -19.75 -7.47 -8.22
C MET A 46 -20.97 -6.61 -7.87
N LYS A 47 -22.11 -7.25 -7.64
CA LYS A 47 -23.29 -6.64 -7.02
C LYS A 47 -23.13 -6.64 -5.50
N GLN A 48 -23.90 -5.78 -4.82
CA GLN A 48 -23.94 -5.74 -3.35
C GLN A 48 -24.36 -7.09 -2.76
N GLU A 49 -25.25 -7.81 -3.45
CA GLU A 49 -25.66 -9.16 -3.08
C GLU A 49 -24.47 -10.15 -3.11
N ASP A 50 -23.64 -10.10 -4.15
CA ASP A 50 -22.53 -11.03 -4.32
C ASP A 50 -21.51 -10.89 -3.19
N VAL A 51 -21.20 -9.64 -2.80
CA VAL A 51 -20.29 -9.38 -1.68
C VAL A 51 -20.90 -9.81 -0.36
N ALA A 52 -22.19 -9.54 -0.14
CA ALA A 52 -22.88 -9.95 1.08
C ALA A 52 -22.90 -11.48 1.25
N VAL A 53 -23.16 -12.22 0.16
CA VAL A 53 -23.12 -13.69 0.13
C VAL A 53 -21.72 -14.21 0.46
N GLN A 54 -20.67 -13.62 -0.12
CA GLN A 54 -19.29 -14.05 0.18
C GLN A 54 -18.86 -13.76 1.62
N LEU A 55 -19.39 -12.70 2.24
CA LEU A 55 -19.15 -12.36 3.65
C LEU A 55 -20.07 -13.15 4.61
N GLY A 56 -21.06 -13.87 4.10
CA GLY A 56 -22.05 -14.55 4.94
C GLY A 56 -22.96 -13.60 5.73
N ILE A 57 -23.18 -12.38 5.24
CA ILE A 57 -24.02 -11.35 5.88
C ILE A 57 -25.25 -11.04 5.03
N GLY A 58 -26.25 -10.39 5.63
CA GLY A 58 -27.41 -9.89 4.88
C GLY A 58 -27.03 -8.75 3.93
N ARG A 59 -27.61 -8.70 2.73
CA ARG A 59 -27.42 -7.63 1.74
C ARG A 59 -27.50 -6.21 2.33
N SER A 60 -28.50 -5.96 3.18
CA SER A 60 -28.68 -4.65 3.84
C SER A 60 -27.51 -4.26 4.73
N ALA A 61 -26.84 -5.22 5.38
CA ALA A 61 -25.66 -4.94 6.19
C ALA A 61 -24.50 -4.44 5.33
N TYR A 62 -24.25 -5.09 4.19
CA TYR A 62 -23.23 -4.61 3.24
C TYR A 62 -23.59 -3.24 2.66
N THR A 63 -24.86 -3.01 2.29
CA THR A 63 -25.34 -1.68 1.86
C THR A 63 -25.09 -0.62 2.94
N TYR A 64 -25.25 -0.95 4.21
CA TYR A 64 -24.96 -0.01 5.30
C TYR A 64 -23.48 0.31 5.44
N TYR A 65 -22.57 -0.60 5.07
CA TYR A 65 -21.14 -0.31 4.99
C TYR A 65 -20.85 0.71 3.89
N GLU A 66 -21.41 0.54 2.68
CA GLU A 66 -21.22 1.50 1.57
C GLU A 66 -21.89 2.87 1.82
N LEU A 67 -22.87 2.93 2.72
CA LEU A 67 -23.54 4.18 3.11
C LEU A 67 -22.97 4.80 4.39
N SER A 68 -21.90 4.24 4.95
CA SER A 68 -21.32 4.68 6.24
C SER A 68 -22.30 4.64 7.43
N ARG A 69 -23.40 3.87 7.32
CA ARG A 69 -24.41 3.73 8.39
C ARG A 69 -24.00 2.73 9.46
N SER A 70 -23.15 1.78 9.09
CA SER A 70 -22.52 0.82 10.00
C SER A 70 -21.07 0.63 9.58
N LYS A 71 -20.25 0.11 10.49
CA LYS A 71 -18.86 -0.26 10.21
C LYS A 71 -18.74 -1.78 10.21
N PRO A 72 -17.94 -2.38 9.31
CA PRO A 72 -17.58 -3.78 9.43
C PRO A 72 -16.80 -3.98 10.73
N ASP A 73 -16.99 -5.14 11.35
CA ASP A 73 -16.14 -5.56 12.46
C ASP A 73 -14.74 -5.97 11.95
N TYR A 74 -13.87 -6.33 12.89
CA TYR A 74 -12.49 -6.71 12.59
C TYR A 74 -12.41 -7.91 11.63
N ASP A 75 -13.20 -8.95 11.88
CA ASP A 75 -13.19 -10.17 11.06
C ASP A 75 -13.72 -9.92 9.65
N THR A 76 -14.80 -9.15 9.52
CA THR A 76 -15.37 -8.74 8.23
C THR A 76 -14.38 -7.87 7.46
N LEU A 77 -13.67 -6.97 8.14
CA LEU A 77 -12.67 -6.12 7.51
C LEU A 77 -11.51 -6.93 6.91
N ILE A 78 -11.04 -7.97 7.61
CA ILE A 78 -10.03 -8.90 7.09
C ILE A 78 -10.57 -9.67 5.89
N GLN A 79 -11.81 -10.14 5.95
CA GLN A 79 -12.44 -10.87 4.84
C GLN A 79 -12.57 -9.99 3.59
N LEU A 80 -13.00 -8.73 3.76
CA LEU A 80 -13.06 -7.74 2.69
C LEU A 80 -11.68 -7.49 2.06
N ALA A 81 -10.64 -7.35 2.88
CA ALA A 81 -9.27 -7.15 2.41
C ALA A 81 -8.79 -8.34 1.56
N LYS A 82 -9.02 -9.56 2.03
CA LYS A 82 -8.68 -10.80 1.30
C LYS A 82 -9.48 -10.93 0.01
N MET A 83 -10.78 -10.67 0.04
CA MET A 83 -11.68 -10.77 -1.10
C MET A 83 -11.28 -9.83 -2.25
N PHE A 84 -10.93 -8.59 -1.91
CA PHE A 84 -10.51 -7.60 -2.90
C PHE A 84 -9.01 -7.61 -3.19
N HIS A 85 -8.25 -8.53 -2.59
CA HIS A 85 -6.79 -8.63 -2.71
C HIS A 85 -6.08 -7.31 -2.40
N VAL A 86 -6.51 -6.64 -1.33
CA VAL A 86 -5.93 -5.39 -0.82
C VAL A 86 -5.52 -5.52 0.64
N SER A 87 -4.72 -4.59 1.14
CA SER A 87 -4.39 -4.48 2.56
C SER A 87 -5.54 -3.85 3.35
N VAL A 88 -5.56 -4.13 4.65
CA VAL A 88 -6.48 -3.45 5.57
C VAL A 88 -6.15 -1.95 5.64
N ASP A 89 -4.86 -1.59 5.57
CA ASP A 89 -4.40 -0.20 5.55
C ASP A 89 -5.01 0.58 4.38
N TYR A 90 -5.12 -0.08 3.22
CA TYR A 90 -5.82 0.48 2.07
C TYR A 90 -7.33 0.56 2.28
N LEU A 91 -7.98 -0.37 2.98
CA LEU A 91 -9.42 -0.24 3.21
C LEU A 91 -9.74 0.95 4.13
N VAL A 92 -8.95 1.14 5.18
CA VAL A 92 -9.26 2.10 6.25
C VAL A 92 -8.72 3.50 6.04
N GLY A 93 -7.89 3.73 5.02
CA GLY A 93 -7.37 5.07 4.72
C GLY A 93 -5.91 5.30 5.13
N PHE A 94 -5.20 4.32 5.67
CA PHE A 94 -3.79 4.49 6.04
C PHE A 94 -2.85 4.47 4.83
N SER A 95 -3.18 3.71 3.78
CA SER A 95 -2.41 3.69 2.54
C SER A 95 -3.29 4.00 1.34
N ASN A 96 -2.71 4.68 0.35
CA ASN A 96 -3.33 4.92 -0.94
C ASN A 96 -3.03 3.79 -1.93
N PHE A 97 -2.15 2.85 -1.57
CA PHE A 97 -1.76 1.72 -2.40
C PHE A 97 -2.46 0.44 -1.93
N PRO A 98 -3.02 -0.35 -2.86
CA PRO A 98 -3.72 -1.60 -2.52
C PRO A 98 -2.89 -2.60 -1.73
N ASP A 99 -1.57 -2.62 -1.91
CA ASP A 99 -0.65 -3.50 -1.18
C ASP A 99 -0.33 -3.01 0.24
N GLY A 100 -0.84 -1.85 0.66
CA GLY A 100 -0.52 -1.21 1.94
C GLY A 100 0.83 -0.52 1.94
N SER A 101 1.53 -0.43 0.80
CA SER A 101 2.80 0.26 0.76
C SER A 101 2.60 1.77 0.94
N HIS A 102 3.48 2.41 1.70
CA HIS A 102 3.61 3.86 1.70
C HIS A 102 4.70 4.20 0.70
N ARG A 103 4.32 4.56 -0.53
CA ARG A 103 5.26 5.12 -1.51
C ARG A 103 5.12 6.63 -1.38
N GLU A 104 5.97 7.23 -0.55
CA GLU A 104 6.01 8.68 -0.48
C GLU A 104 6.33 9.24 -1.87
N ALA A 105 5.45 10.10 -2.37
CA ALA A 105 5.71 10.86 -3.57
C ALA A 105 6.81 11.88 -3.26
N GLY A 106 8.07 11.48 -3.43
CA GLY A 106 9.24 12.34 -3.44
C GLY A 106 9.34 13.35 -2.30
N VAL A 107 9.83 12.93 -1.13
CA VAL A 107 10.40 13.85 -0.16
C VAL A 107 11.91 13.92 -0.43
N ALA A 108 12.26 14.79 -1.37
CA ALA A 108 13.57 15.42 -1.40
C ALA A 108 13.54 16.54 -0.36
N ASP A 109 13.64 16.18 0.93
CA ASP A 109 14.03 17.15 1.94
C ASP A 109 14.91 16.44 2.96
N GLY A 110 16.13 16.94 3.06
CA GLY A 110 17.11 16.47 4.02
C GLY A 110 16.65 16.83 5.44
N SER A 111 17.33 16.25 6.43
CA SER A 111 17.25 16.60 7.84
C SER A 111 16.05 16.08 8.65
N GLN A 112 15.95 14.76 8.81
CA GLN A 112 15.71 14.15 10.12
C GLN A 112 16.30 12.72 10.10
N GLU A 113 17.45 12.50 10.76
CA GLU A 113 17.91 11.17 11.15
C GLU A 113 16.84 10.49 12.02
N SER A 114 15.93 9.74 11.40
CA SER A 114 15.21 8.68 12.10
C SER A 114 15.94 7.38 11.82
N ASN A 115 16.35 6.76 12.92
CA ASN A 115 17.08 5.51 13.01
C ASN A 115 16.20 4.32 12.59
N ILE A 116 15.61 4.39 11.39
CA ILE A 116 14.87 3.32 10.76
C ILE A 116 15.85 2.67 9.79
N VAL A 117 16.43 1.55 10.22
CA VAL A 117 17.12 0.65 9.28
C VAL A 117 16.08 0.32 8.21
N ASN A 118 16.21 0.90 7.02
CA ASN A 118 15.27 0.74 5.93
C ASN A 118 15.34 -0.74 5.49
N VAL A 119 14.51 -1.60 6.12
CA VAL A 119 14.50 -3.06 5.91
C VAL A 119 14.30 -3.38 4.43
N ARG A 120 13.69 -2.46 3.66
CA ARG A 120 13.55 -2.51 2.20
C ARG A 120 14.90 -2.51 1.45
N LEU A 121 15.90 -1.75 1.89
CA LEU A 121 17.19 -1.68 1.19
C LEU A 121 17.98 -3.00 1.27
N LEU A 122 17.73 -3.85 2.27
CA LEU A 122 18.39 -5.16 2.41
C LEU A 122 18.04 -6.13 1.26
N GLY A 123 16.89 -5.96 0.62
CA GLY A 123 16.46 -6.79 -0.51
C GLY A 123 17.23 -6.52 -1.80
N GLU A 124 17.65 -5.27 -1.99
CA GLU A 124 18.29 -4.78 -3.24
C GLU A 124 19.82 -4.83 -3.20
N LEU A 125 20.41 -5.21 -2.06
CA LEU A 125 21.86 -5.35 -1.93
C LEU A 125 22.41 -6.43 -2.85
N THR A 126 23.45 -6.09 -3.60
CA THR A 126 24.33 -7.01 -4.33
C THR A 126 24.96 -8.02 -3.37
N LYS A 127 25.49 -9.14 -3.91
CA LYS A 127 26.17 -10.16 -3.11
C LYS A 127 27.31 -9.58 -2.25
N LYS A 128 28.03 -8.57 -2.77
CA LYS A 128 29.13 -7.90 -2.07
C LYS A 128 28.62 -7.07 -0.89
N GLU A 129 27.57 -6.29 -1.10
CA GLU A 129 26.99 -5.44 -0.04
C GLU A 129 26.35 -6.28 1.06
N ARG A 130 25.64 -7.37 0.72
CA ARG A 130 25.11 -8.31 1.72
C ARG A 130 26.21 -8.92 2.57
N ARG A 131 27.33 -9.30 1.95
CA ARG A 131 28.49 -9.84 2.66
C ARG A 131 29.09 -8.81 3.60
N MET A 132 29.24 -7.56 3.15
CA MET A 132 29.75 -6.45 3.96
C MET A 132 28.87 -6.18 5.19
N VAL A 133 27.54 -6.09 5.01
CA VAL A 133 26.59 -5.90 6.13
C VAL A 133 26.64 -7.07 7.10
N PHE A 134 26.70 -8.30 6.58
CA PHE A 134 26.81 -9.50 7.42
C PHE A 134 28.11 -9.48 8.25
N THR A 135 29.26 -9.18 7.64
CA THR A 135 30.54 -9.14 8.37
C THR A 135 30.57 -8.00 9.37
N TYR A 136 30.04 -6.83 9.03
CA TYR A 136 30.00 -5.67 9.91
C TYR A 136 29.22 -5.96 11.21
N ARG A 137 28.06 -6.63 11.12
CA ARG A 137 27.23 -6.99 12.29
C ARG A 137 27.91 -7.94 13.28
N GLN A 138 28.92 -8.68 12.85
CA GLN A 138 29.63 -9.65 13.69
C GLN A 138 30.85 -9.06 14.41
N LEU A 139 31.18 -7.79 14.15
CA LEU A 139 32.33 -7.10 14.74
C LEU A 139 31.95 -6.37 16.03
N ALA A 140 32.96 -6.09 16.87
CA ALA A 140 32.78 -5.27 18.05
C ALA A 140 32.49 -3.79 17.68
N PRO A 141 31.77 -3.03 18.53
CA PRO A 141 31.39 -1.65 18.23
C PRO A 141 32.59 -0.75 17.89
N GLU A 142 33.72 -0.97 18.55
CA GLU A 142 34.95 -0.20 18.32
C GLU A 142 35.51 -0.44 16.91
N GLN A 143 35.41 -1.68 16.43
CA GLN A 143 35.88 -2.08 15.09
C GLN A 143 34.92 -1.62 14.00
N GLN A 144 33.62 -1.58 14.30
CA GLN A 144 32.60 -1.03 13.42
C GLN A 144 32.85 0.46 13.16
N GLU A 145 33.12 1.22 14.22
CA GLU A 145 33.43 2.65 14.15
C GLU A 145 34.70 2.93 13.33
N GLU A 146 35.76 2.15 13.54
CA GLU A 146 37.01 2.24 12.77
C GLU A 146 36.78 2.04 11.27
N ILE A 147 35.95 1.05 10.89
CA ILE A 147 35.60 0.79 9.50
C ILE A 147 34.84 1.96 8.88
N VAL A 148 33.88 2.55 9.61
CA VAL A 148 33.11 3.70 9.12
C VAL A 148 34.02 4.90 8.87
N GLN A 149 34.90 5.22 9.82
CA GLN A 149 35.86 6.31 9.68
C GLN A 149 36.78 6.13 8.47
N GLU A 150 37.21 4.89 8.23
CA GLU A 150 38.10 4.61 7.10
C GLU A 150 37.36 4.64 5.75
N MET A 151 36.10 4.23 5.72
CA MET A 151 35.23 4.39 4.55
C MET A 151 34.96 5.86 4.25
N GLU A 152 34.74 6.69 5.27
CA GLU A 152 34.49 8.13 5.10
C GLU A 152 35.68 8.88 4.52
N LYS A 153 36.91 8.52 4.91
CA LYS A 153 38.14 9.09 4.33
C LYS A 153 38.29 8.81 2.83
N MET A 154 37.71 7.72 2.34
CA MET A 154 37.72 7.36 0.92
C MET A 154 36.67 8.11 0.10
N LEU A 155 35.70 8.78 0.75
CA LEU A 155 34.68 9.55 0.06
C LEU A 155 35.24 10.92 -0.38
N PRO A 156 34.87 11.42 -1.58
CA PRO A 156 35.25 12.76 -1.98
C PRO A 156 34.67 13.79 -1.01
N PRO A 157 35.34 14.95 -0.82
CA PRO A 157 34.82 16.00 0.04
C PRO A 157 33.44 16.44 -0.45
N LYS A 158 32.48 16.53 0.47
CA LYS A 158 31.16 17.11 0.19
C LYS A 158 31.39 18.57 -0.24
N LYS A 159 30.92 18.93 -1.44
CA LYS A 159 30.98 20.30 -1.97
C LYS A 159 30.02 21.21 -1.22
#